data_AF-A0A378MFA8-F1
#
_entry.id   AF-A0A378MFA8-F1
#
_cell.length_a   1.000
_cell.length_b   1.000
_cell.length_c   1.000
_cell.angle_alpha   90.00
_cell.angle_beta   90.00
_cell.angle_gamma   90.00
#
_symmetry.space_group_name_H-M   'P 1'
#
loop_
_entity.id
_entity.type
_entity.pdbx_description
1 polymer ?
#
loop_
_entity_poly.entity_id
_entity_poly.type
_entity_poly.pdbx_seq_one_letter_code
_entity_poly.pdbx_strand_id
1 'polypeptide(L)'
;MKQVKKTYLIELGDDQEFFNKLAIHVQSLYHRSKYDTFARNSSLLDLKTAYPLIYDISVYISSLIQEKLAIWFNEDEISFIALHIGSFLGTQKNSIEQASLLLVANDYHDLSENIVAKLENTFGEQIFIKTANEAAIKAQSYDMLLTTDHSIAERYERAIFIQPLLHQNDLRKSKKESIR
;
A
#
# COMPACT_ATOMS: atom_id res chain seq x y z
N MET A 1 -9.70 -17.85 12.24
CA MET A 1 -8.45 -17.26 11.68
C MET A 1 -7.30 -18.24 11.50
N LYS A 2 -7.01 -19.18 12.41
CA LYS A 2 -5.98 -20.23 12.16
C LYS A 2 -6.21 -21.02 10.86
N GLN A 3 -7.47 -21.29 10.53
CA GLN A 3 -7.85 -21.93 9.26
C GLN A 3 -7.57 -21.04 8.03
N VAL A 4 -7.73 -19.71 8.14
CA VAL A 4 -7.43 -18.77 7.04
C VAL A 4 -5.93 -18.76 6.75
N LYS A 5 -5.09 -18.69 7.79
CA LYS A 5 -3.62 -18.81 7.64
C LYS A 5 -3.22 -20.11 6.95
N LYS A 6 -3.88 -21.23 7.28
CA LYS A 6 -3.60 -22.53 6.65
C LYS A 6 -4.01 -22.59 5.18
N THR A 7 -5.17 -22.02 4.83
CA THR A 7 -5.73 -22.11 3.46
C THR A 7 -5.12 -21.07 2.52
N TYR A 8 -4.86 -19.86 3.01
CA TYR A 8 -4.47 -18.70 2.19
C TYR A 8 -3.06 -18.18 2.49
N LEU A 9 -2.35 -18.72 3.48
CA LEU A 9 -1.04 -18.23 3.95
C LEU A 9 -1.05 -16.76 4.38
N ILE A 10 -2.22 -16.23 4.75
CA ILE A 10 -2.41 -14.85 5.21
C ILE A 10 -2.59 -14.83 6.73
N GLU A 11 -1.80 -13.98 7.38
CA GLU A 11 -1.86 -13.77 8.82
C GLU A 11 -2.82 -12.63 9.14
N LEU A 12 -4.01 -12.99 9.64
CA LEU A 12 -5.02 -12.05 10.15
C LEU A 12 -5.00 -11.94 11.68
N GLY A 13 -4.02 -12.55 12.35
CA GLY A 13 -4.11 -12.98 13.75
C GLY A 13 -3.72 -11.97 14.83
N ASP A 14 -2.93 -10.94 14.49
CA ASP A 14 -2.19 -10.16 15.49
C ASP A 14 -2.69 -8.72 15.66
N ASP A 15 -3.67 -8.28 14.87
CA ASP A 15 -4.23 -6.92 14.93
C ASP A 15 -5.56 -6.87 15.69
N GLN A 16 -5.46 -6.46 16.96
CA GLN A 16 -6.62 -6.34 17.86
C GLN A 16 -7.65 -5.31 17.38
N GLU A 17 -7.22 -4.23 16.72
CA GLU A 17 -8.11 -3.18 16.24
C GLU A 17 -8.97 -3.70 15.08
N PHE A 18 -8.35 -4.40 14.13
CA PHE A 18 -9.04 -5.09 13.05
C PHE A 18 -10.09 -6.06 13.59
N PHE A 19 -9.73 -6.90 14.57
CA PHE A 19 -10.67 -7.85 15.16
C PHE A 19 -11.85 -7.17 15.86
N ASN A 20 -11.60 -6.11 16.62
CA ASN A 20 -12.66 -5.38 17.31
C ASN A 20 -13.65 -4.78 16.31
N LYS A 21 -13.17 -4.14 15.24
CA LYS A 21 -14.01 -3.58 14.19
C LYS A 21 -14.82 -4.66 13.48
N LEU A 22 -14.19 -5.76 13.10
CA LEU A 22 -14.86 -6.87 12.45
C LEU A 22 -15.90 -7.52 13.37
N ALA A 23 -15.62 -7.68 14.67
CA ALA A 23 -16.55 -8.25 15.63
C ALA A 23 -17.82 -7.39 15.78
N ILE A 24 -17.68 -6.07 15.86
CA ILE A 24 -18.81 -5.12 15.90
C ILE A 24 -19.65 -5.23 14.61
N HIS A 25 -18.99 -5.32 13.46
CA HIS A 25 -19.68 -5.51 12.18
C HIS A 25 -20.46 -6.83 12.15
N VAL A 26 -19.82 -7.94 12.56
CA VAL A 26 -20.44 -9.27 12.62
C VAL A 26 -21.62 -9.29 13.60
N GLN A 27 -21.55 -8.59 14.73
CA GLN A 27 -22.68 -8.45 15.65
C GLN A 27 -23.87 -7.77 14.97
N SER A 28 -23.61 -6.66 14.26
CA SER A 28 -24.65 -5.94 13.52
C SER A 28 -25.26 -6.80 12.40
N LEU A 29 -24.41 -7.55 11.69
CA LEU A 29 -24.79 -8.49 10.64
C LEU A 29 -25.63 -9.66 11.19
N TYR A 30 -25.29 -10.18 12.37
CA TYR A 30 -26.07 -11.21 13.05
C TYR A 30 -27.51 -10.74 13.30
N HIS A 31 -27.68 -9.51 13.79
CA HIS A 31 -29.01 -8.92 13.96
C HIS A 31 -29.75 -8.80 12.63
N ARG A 32 -29.12 -8.27 11.58
CA ARG A 32 -29.75 -8.17 10.25
C ARG A 32 -30.18 -9.52 9.69
N SER A 33 -29.35 -10.54 9.88
CA SER A 33 -29.65 -11.93 9.49
C SER A 33 -30.87 -12.49 10.21
N LYS A 34 -31.03 -12.23 11.53
CA LYS A 34 -32.19 -12.71 12.29
C LYS A 34 -33.52 -12.09 11.85
N TYR A 35 -33.48 -10.94 11.21
CA TYR A 35 -34.67 -10.22 10.75
C TYR A 35 -34.77 -10.13 9.21
N ASP A 36 -33.90 -10.81 8.47
CA ASP A 36 -33.80 -10.73 6.99
C ASP A 36 -33.74 -9.28 6.44
N THR A 37 -32.98 -8.42 7.14
CA THR A 37 -32.86 -6.98 6.82
C THR A 37 -31.46 -6.64 6.29
N PHE A 38 -31.02 -7.31 5.22
CA PHE A 38 -29.66 -7.15 4.68
C PHE A 38 -29.43 -5.78 4.02
N ALA A 39 -28.20 -5.27 4.19
CA ALA A 39 -27.76 -4.05 3.54
C ALA A 39 -27.23 -4.34 2.13
N ARG A 40 -27.47 -3.43 1.18
CA ARG A 40 -26.94 -3.53 -0.19
C ARG A 40 -25.60 -2.80 -0.30
N ASN A 41 -24.64 -3.39 -1.00
CA ASN A 41 -23.38 -2.75 -1.35
C ASN A 41 -23.31 -2.47 -2.86
N SER A 42 -23.39 -1.20 -3.25
CA SER A 42 -23.30 -0.78 -4.66
C SER A 42 -21.98 -1.15 -5.32
N SER A 43 -20.92 -1.37 -4.54
CA SER A 43 -19.57 -1.69 -5.02
C SER A 43 -19.25 -3.18 -4.97
N LEU A 44 -20.25 -4.05 -4.73
CA LEU A 44 -20.05 -5.52 -4.70
C LEU A 44 -19.34 -6.04 -5.96
N LEU A 45 -19.80 -5.62 -7.15
CA LEU A 45 -19.22 -6.08 -8.41
C LEU A 45 -17.78 -5.57 -8.60
N ASP A 46 -17.52 -4.33 -8.22
CA ASP A 46 -16.18 -3.74 -8.26
C ASP A 46 -15.22 -4.51 -7.34
N LEU A 47 -15.67 -4.88 -6.14
CA LEU A 47 -14.88 -5.69 -5.21
C LEU A 47 -14.55 -7.08 -5.78
N LYS A 48 -15.52 -7.75 -6.39
CA LYS A 48 -15.33 -9.08 -7.01
C LYS A 48 -14.36 -9.04 -8.18
N THR A 49 -14.34 -7.94 -8.95
CA THR A 49 -13.53 -7.81 -10.16
C THR A 49 -12.14 -7.26 -9.88
N ALA A 50 -12.02 -6.21 -9.07
CA ALA A 50 -10.74 -5.57 -8.75
C ALA A 50 -9.94 -6.35 -7.69
N TYR A 51 -10.61 -7.05 -6.78
CA TYR A 51 -9.98 -7.71 -5.63
C TYR A 51 -10.47 -9.16 -5.43
N PRO A 52 -10.37 -10.04 -6.44
CA PRO A 52 -10.95 -11.38 -6.41
C PRO A 52 -10.44 -12.25 -5.26
N LEU A 53 -9.15 -12.15 -4.92
CA LEU A 53 -8.57 -12.89 -3.78
C LEU A 53 -9.13 -12.42 -2.44
N ILE A 54 -9.29 -11.11 -2.24
CA ILE A 54 -9.86 -10.56 -1.00
C ILE A 54 -11.31 -11.03 -0.87
N TYR A 55 -12.08 -10.99 -1.96
CA TYR A 55 -13.45 -11.47 -1.96
C TYR A 55 -13.53 -12.98 -1.67
N ASP A 56 -12.65 -13.79 -2.25
CA ASP A 56 -12.60 -15.25 -2.00
C ASP A 56 -12.32 -15.58 -0.53
N ILE A 57 -11.32 -14.93 0.07
CA ILE A 57 -11.03 -15.05 1.52
C ILE A 57 -12.26 -14.64 2.34
N SER A 58 -12.98 -13.61 1.89
CA SER A 58 -14.17 -13.11 2.57
C SER A 58 -15.29 -14.14 2.52
N VAL A 59 -15.56 -14.74 1.35
CA VAL A 59 -16.52 -15.85 1.20
C VAL A 59 -16.17 -17.00 2.15
N TYR A 60 -14.89 -17.37 2.23
CA TYR A 60 -14.44 -18.41 3.14
C TYR A 60 -14.69 -18.05 4.61
N ILE A 61 -14.28 -16.84 5.04
CA ILE A 61 -14.52 -16.38 6.42
C ILE A 61 -16.02 -16.30 6.72
N SER A 62 -16.82 -15.81 5.78
CA SER A 62 -18.28 -15.76 5.88
C SER A 62 -18.88 -17.15 6.06
N SER A 63 -18.38 -18.17 5.34
CA SER A 63 -18.85 -19.56 5.53
C SER A 63 -18.62 -20.04 6.96
N LEU A 64 -17.45 -19.76 7.55
CA LEU A 64 -17.12 -20.12 8.94
C LEU A 64 -18.03 -19.39 9.94
N ILE A 65 -18.34 -18.11 9.69
CA ILE A 65 -19.22 -17.31 10.54
C ILE A 65 -20.66 -17.86 10.50
N GLN A 66 -21.18 -18.10 9.29
CA GLN A 66 -22.52 -18.64 9.09
C GLN A 66 -22.69 -20.00 9.78
N GLU A 67 -21.71 -20.89 9.64
CA GLU A 67 -21.69 -22.19 10.32
C GLU A 67 -21.66 -22.03 11.84
N LYS A 68 -20.73 -21.22 12.38
CA LYS A 68 -20.55 -21.05 13.83
C LYS A 68 -21.74 -20.42 14.52
N LEU A 69 -22.40 -19.45 13.88
CA LEU A 69 -23.50 -18.69 14.46
C LEU A 69 -24.88 -19.22 14.06
N ALA A 70 -24.94 -20.23 13.19
CA ALA A 70 -26.17 -20.74 12.59
C ALA A 70 -27.04 -19.60 12.03
N ILE A 71 -26.42 -18.78 11.17
CA ILE A 71 -27.04 -17.64 10.47
C ILE A 71 -26.77 -17.73 8.97
N TRP A 72 -27.52 -16.95 8.19
CA TRP A 72 -27.28 -16.77 6.75
C TRP A 72 -27.20 -15.29 6.39
N PHE A 73 -26.39 -14.93 5.40
CA PHE A 73 -26.37 -13.60 4.80
C PHE A 73 -25.86 -13.61 3.36
N ASN A 74 -26.28 -12.62 2.58
CA ASN A 74 -26.07 -12.56 1.14
C ASN A 74 -24.68 -12.02 0.72
N GLU A 75 -24.42 -11.98 -0.58
CA GLU A 75 -23.16 -11.47 -1.15
C GLU A 75 -22.88 -10.01 -0.79
N ASP A 76 -23.91 -9.17 -0.62
CA ASP A 76 -23.72 -7.80 -0.17
C ASP A 76 -23.10 -7.76 1.24
N GLU A 77 -23.56 -8.60 2.16
CA GLU A 77 -22.99 -8.71 3.50
C GLU A 77 -21.56 -9.29 3.48
N ILE A 78 -21.28 -10.27 2.61
CA ILE A 78 -19.93 -10.78 2.36
C ILE A 78 -19.00 -9.66 1.88
N SER A 79 -19.50 -8.74 1.04
CA SER A 79 -18.68 -7.64 0.53
C SER A 79 -18.28 -6.63 1.61
N PHE A 80 -19.07 -6.45 2.67
CA PHE A 80 -18.66 -5.62 3.80
C PHE A 80 -17.55 -6.29 4.62
N ILE A 81 -17.60 -7.62 4.78
CA ILE A 81 -16.49 -8.39 5.34
C ILE A 81 -15.22 -8.23 4.46
N ALA A 82 -15.38 -8.22 3.14
CA ALA A 82 -14.29 -7.98 2.20
C ALA A 82 -13.64 -6.60 2.35
N LEU A 83 -14.42 -5.56 2.66
CA LEU A 83 -13.88 -4.23 2.95
C LEU A 83 -13.02 -4.24 4.21
N HIS A 84 -13.44 -4.93 5.27
CA HIS A 84 -12.63 -5.07 6.49
C HIS A 84 -11.31 -5.79 6.22
N ILE A 85 -11.35 -6.91 5.49
CA ILE A 85 -10.14 -7.69 5.16
C ILE A 85 -9.23 -6.89 4.24
N GLY A 86 -9.78 -6.25 3.21
CA GLY A 86 -9.02 -5.44 2.27
C GLY A 86 -8.34 -4.25 2.94
N SER A 87 -9.04 -3.58 3.87
CA SER A 87 -8.44 -2.52 4.68
C SER A 87 -7.26 -3.03 5.51
N PHE A 88 -7.41 -4.18 6.17
CA PHE A 88 -6.35 -4.76 6.99
C PHE A 88 -5.14 -5.22 6.16
N LEU A 89 -5.36 -5.84 5.01
CA LEU A 89 -4.27 -6.23 4.12
C LEU A 89 -3.60 -5.02 3.46
N GLY A 90 -4.35 -3.95 3.22
CA GLY A 90 -3.82 -2.67 2.75
C GLY A 90 -2.88 -2.02 3.78
N THR A 91 -3.25 -2.02 5.06
CA THR A 91 -2.38 -1.49 6.12
C THR A 91 -1.12 -2.34 6.31
N GLN A 92 -1.22 -3.67 6.21
CA GLN A 92 -0.03 -4.54 6.25
C GLN A 92 0.89 -4.39 5.03
N LYS A 93 0.35 -4.06 3.84
CA LYS A 93 1.18 -3.71 2.68
C LYS A 93 1.95 -2.40 2.87
N ASN A 94 1.43 -1.44 3.62
CA ASN A 94 2.21 -0.25 3.98
C ASN A 94 3.30 -0.56 5.02
N SER A 95 3.28 -1.76 5.62
CA SER A 95 4.36 -2.31 6.45
C SER A 95 5.40 -3.09 5.63
N ILE A 96 5.30 -3.11 4.29
CA ILE A 96 6.40 -3.56 3.42
C ILE A 96 7.60 -2.67 3.74
N GLU A 97 8.73 -3.29 4.06
CA GLU A 97 9.99 -2.65 4.44
C GLU A 97 10.22 -1.38 3.61
N GLN A 98 10.34 -0.23 4.29
CA GLN A 98 10.63 1.03 3.62
C GLN A 98 11.88 0.86 2.77
N ALA A 99 11.81 1.15 1.48
CA ALA A 99 12.99 1.09 0.64
C ALA A 99 14.01 2.10 1.16
N SER A 100 15.17 1.64 1.59
CA SER A 100 16.24 2.48 2.12
C SER A 100 17.01 3.10 0.95
N LEU A 101 16.87 4.40 0.78
CA LEU A 101 17.50 5.19 -0.28
C LEU A 101 18.66 6.00 0.29
N LEU A 102 19.84 5.88 -0.30
CA LEU A 102 20.96 6.77 -0.03
C LEU A 102 20.99 7.86 -1.11
N LEU A 103 20.89 9.13 -0.72
CA LEU A 103 21.00 10.27 -1.64
C LEU A 103 22.38 10.92 -1.53
N VAL A 104 23.10 10.94 -2.65
CA VAL A 104 24.37 11.68 -2.81
C VAL A 104 24.18 12.72 -3.92
N ALA A 105 23.85 13.94 -3.52
CA ALA A 105 23.71 15.08 -4.41
C ALA A 105 24.87 16.06 -4.20
N ASN A 106 25.23 16.78 -5.26
CA ASN A 106 26.19 17.88 -5.13
C ASN A 106 25.53 19.01 -4.33
N ASP A 107 26.22 19.52 -3.31
CA ASP A 107 25.67 20.36 -2.23
C ASP A 107 25.43 21.83 -2.63
N TYR A 108 24.98 22.05 -3.87
CA TYR A 108 24.65 23.38 -4.38
C TYR A 108 23.19 23.71 -4.06
N HIS A 109 22.96 24.84 -3.36
CA HIS A 109 21.65 25.50 -3.25
C HIS A 109 20.49 24.59 -2.83
N ASP A 110 20.60 23.92 -1.68
CA ASP A 110 19.52 23.13 -1.05
C ASP A 110 18.95 22.00 -1.94
N LEU A 111 19.75 21.53 -2.90
CA LEU A 111 19.33 20.53 -3.87
C LEU A 111 18.91 19.21 -3.22
N SER A 112 19.67 18.76 -2.22
CA SER A 112 19.36 17.56 -1.46
C SER A 112 18.00 17.67 -0.77
N GLU A 113 17.72 18.80 -0.11
CA GLU A 113 16.45 19.06 0.58
C GLU A 113 15.27 19.07 -0.39
N ASN A 114 15.42 19.70 -1.56
CA ASN A 114 14.38 19.73 -2.58
C ASN A 114 14.06 18.33 -3.15
N ILE A 115 15.09 17.52 -3.38
CA ILE A 115 14.94 16.14 -3.86
C ILE A 115 14.27 15.29 -2.78
N VAL A 116 14.73 15.39 -1.54
CA VAL A 116 14.15 14.68 -0.38
C VAL A 116 12.67 15.03 -0.24
N ALA A 117 12.35 16.33 -0.17
CA ALA A 117 10.97 16.78 -0.04
C ALA A 117 10.08 16.28 -1.20
N LYS A 118 10.60 16.22 -2.43
CA LYS A 118 9.85 15.71 -3.58
C LYS A 118 9.62 14.20 -3.50
N LEU A 119 10.64 13.44 -3.12
CA LEU A 119 10.55 11.99 -2.96
C LEU A 119 9.60 11.64 -1.81
N GLU A 120 9.71 12.31 -0.67
CA GLU A 120 8.80 12.15 0.48
C GLU A 120 7.36 12.52 0.10
N ASN A 121 7.13 13.61 -0.64
CA ASN A 121 5.79 13.96 -1.13
C ASN A 121 5.21 12.94 -2.13
N THR A 122 6.06 12.22 -2.87
CA THR A 122 5.62 11.28 -3.92
C THR A 122 5.39 9.87 -3.37
N PHE A 123 6.30 9.40 -2.53
CA PHE A 123 6.33 8.01 -2.06
C PHE A 123 5.97 7.87 -0.57
N GLY A 124 5.96 8.97 0.18
CA GLY A 124 5.52 9.00 1.58
C GLY A 124 6.28 8.00 2.44
N GLU A 125 5.52 7.24 3.24
CA GLU A 125 6.04 6.26 4.18
C GLU A 125 6.64 5.01 3.52
N GLN A 126 6.60 4.88 2.19
CA GLN A 126 7.14 3.71 1.47
C GLN A 126 8.67 3.74 1.33
N ILE A 127 9.31 4.88 1.61
CA ILE A 127 10.75 5.08 1.45
C ILE A 127 11.37 5.69 2.70
N PHE A 128 12.63 5.36 2.97
CA PHE A 128 13.45 6.00 3.99
C PHE A 128 14.69 6.58 3.32
N ILE A 129 14.86 7.90 3.35
CA ILE A 129 15.94 8.59 2.65
C ILE A 129 17.01 9.03 3.63
N LYS A 130 18.27 8.69 3.36
CA LYS A 130 19.44 9.22 4.06
C LYS A 130 20.30 10.02 3.09
N THR A 131 20.65 11.24 3.45
CA THR A 131 21.60 12.07 2.69
C THR A 131 23.03 11.78 3.14
N ALA A 132 23.96 11.73 2.19
CA ALA A 132 25.37 11.51 2.48
C ALA A 132 26.27 12.10 1.39
N ASN A 133 27.56 12.17 1.69
CA ASN A 133 28.60 12.42 0.70
C ASN A 133 29.07 11.12 0.04
N GLU A 134 29.84 11.23 -1.05
CA GLU A 134 30.33 10.06 -1.78
C GLU A 134 31.19 9.12 -0.91
N ALA A 135 31.98 9.68 0.01
CA ALA A 135 32.87 8.90 0.87
C ALA A 135 32.12 7.90 1.78
N ALA A 136 30.87 8.22 2.14
CA ALA A 136 30.07 7.38 3.02
C ALA A 136 29.29 6.28 2.28
N ILE A 137 29.27 6.25 0.94
CA ILE A 137 28.51 5.27 0.15
C ILE A 137 28.88 3.84 0.54
N LYS A 138 30.18 3.51 0.55
CA LYS A 138 30.63 2.13 0.83
C LYS A 138 30.42 1.68 2.28
N ALA A 139 30.20 2.62 3.20
CA ALA A 139 30.06 2.35 4.63
C ALA A 139 28.60 2.21 5.07
N GLN A 140 27.63 2.45 4.18
CA GLN A 140 26.21 2.44 4.49
C GLN A 140 25.48 1.31 3.79
N SER A 141 24.49 0.75 4.48
CA SER A 141 23.53 -0.19 3.89
C SER A 141 22.36 0.60 3.31
N TYR A 142 21.98 0.28 2.08
CA TYR A 142 20.86 0.87 1.36
C TYR A 142 20.41 -0.09 0.25
N ASP A 143 19.15 0.02 -0.16
CA ASP A 143 18.59 -0.74 -1.28
C ASP A 143 18.97 -0.11 -2.62
N MET A 144 19.00 1.22 -2.67
CA MET A 144 19.30 1.99 -3.87
C MET A 144 20.05 3.28 -3.56
N LEU A 145 20.99 3.65 -4.44
CA LEU A 145 21.71 4.92 -4.39
C LEU A 145 21.10 5.88 -5.42
N LEU A 146 20.68 7.06 -4.98
CA LEU A 146 20.26 8.15 -5.84
C LEU A 146 21.38 9.18 -5.90
N THR A 147 21.72 9.63 -7.10
CA THR A 147 22.77 10.64 -7.26
C THR A 147 22.51 11.61 -8.39
N THR A 148 22.97 12.84 -8.21
CA THR A 148 22.98 13.85 -9.28
C THR A 148 24.32 13.92 -10.02
N ASP A 149 25.22 12.98 -9.75
CA ASP A 149 26.54 12.90 -10.37
C ASP A 149 26.61 11.67 -11.27
N HIS A 150 26.84 11.89 -12.57
CA HIS A 150 26.95 10.81 -13.55
C HIS A 150 28.11 9.86 -13.25
N SER A 151 29.23 10.37 -12.73
CA SER A 151 30.40 9.54 -12.40
C SER A 151 30.13 8.61 -11.22
N ILE A 152 29.30 9.03 -10.27
CA ILE A 152 28.84 8.18 -9.16
C ILE A 152 27.86 7.13 -9.71
N ALA A 153 26.93 7.54 -10.59
CA ALA A 153 25.95 6.64 -11.17
C ALA A 153 26.59 5.48 -11.96
N GLU A 154 27.68 5.74 -12.67
CA GLU A 154 28.42 4.73 -13.42
C GLU A 154 29.31 3.83 -12.54
N ARG A 155 29.71 4.32 -11.36
CA ARG A 155 30.65 3.62 -10.46
C ARG A 155 29.99 2.58 -9.56
N TYR A 156 28.69 2.72 -9.27
CA TYR A 156 27.98 1.89 -8.30
C TYR A 156 26.80 1.17 -8.96
N GLU A 157 26.74 -0.17 -8.81
CA GLU A 157 25.79 -1.05 -9.52
C GLU A 157 24.30 -0.74 -9.26
N ARG A 158 23.98 -0.19 -8.09
CA ARG A 158 22.60 0.17 -7.68
C ARG A 158 22.36 1.69 -7.68
N ALA A 159 23.15 2.43 -8.44
CA ALA A 159 23.03 3.87 -8.54
C ALA A 159 22.11 4.28 -9.67
N ILE A 160 21.21 5.21 -9.37
CA ILE A 160 20.34 5.87 -10.34
C ILE A 160 20.71 7.33 -10.39
N PHE A 161 21.07 7.79 -11.59
CA PHE A 161 21.22 9.20 -11.86
C PHE A 161 19.84 9.88 -11.87
N ILE A 162 19.69 10.95 -11.09
CA ILE A 162 18.50 11.79 -11.04
C ILE A 162 18.86 13.23 -11.43
N GLN A 163 17.99 13.86 -12.20
CA GLN A 163 18.22 15.23 -12.64
C GLN A 163 18.02 16.23 -11.47
N PRO A 164 18.99 17.14 -11.21
CA PRO A 164 18.92 18.11 -10.13
C PRO A 164 17.70 19.03 -10.16
N LEU A 165 17.26 19.40 -11.36
CA LEU A 165 16.25 20.42 -11.57
C LEU A 165 15.06 19.80 -12.29
N LEU A 166 14.02 19.45 -11.54
CA LEU A 166 12.69 19.30 -12.12
C LEU A 166 11.98 20.65 -12.00
N HIS A 167 12.22 21.55 -12.96
CA HIS A 167 11.51 22.83 -13.01
C HIS A 167 10.00 22.59 -13.24
N GLN A 168 9.15 23.28 -12.48
CA GLN A 168 7.69 23.29 -12.66
C GLN A 168 7.23 23.73 -14.08
N ASN A 169 8.15 24.22 -14.92
CA ASN A 169 7.84 24.70 -16.28
C ASN A 169 7.86 23.61 -17.37
N ASP A 170 8.32 22.38 -17.11
CA ASP A 170 8.29 21.31 -18.13
C ASP A 170 6.91 20.65 -18.31
N LEU A 171 5.92 21.01 -17.49
CA LEU A 171 4.51 20.58 -17.65
C LEU A 171 3.68 21.47 -18.60
N ARG A 172 4.26 22.51 -19.22
CA ARG A 172 3.51 23.43 -20.12
C ARG A 172 3.88 23.36 -21.61
N LYS A 173 4.93 22.63 -22.01
CA LYS A 173 5.32 22.53 -23.44
C LYS A 173 4.83 21.27 -24.17
N SER A 174 4.33 20.24 -23.49
CA SER A 174 3.74 19.06 -24.16
C SER A 174 2.26 19.22 -24.56
N LYS A 175 1.67 20.41 -24.39
CA LYS A 175 0.29 20.74 -24.84
C LYS A 175 0.22 21.71 -26.03
N LYS A 176 1.35 22.15 -26.59
CA LYS A 176 1.37 23.14 -27.69
C LYS A 176 2.08 22.73 -28.99
N GLU A 177 2.81 21.61 -29.04
CA GLU A 177 3.43 21.14 -30.28
C GLU A 177 2.58 20.12 -31.09
N SER A 178 1.34 19.83 -30.68
CA SER A 178 0.40 19.00 -31.47
C SER A 178 -0.61 19.84 -32.29
N ILE A 179 -0.37 21.15 -32.43
CA ILE A 179 -1.04 22.01 -33.41
C ILE A 179 0.02 22.88 -34.08
N ARG A 180 0.84 22.25 -34.93
CA ARG A 180 1.31 22.81 -36.20
C ARG A 180 1.79 21.69 -37.10
#